data_AF-A0A379UPU0-F1
#
_entry.id   AF-A0A379UPU0-F1
#
_cell.length_a   1.000
_cell.length_b   1.000
_cell.length_c   1.000
_cell.angle_alpha   90.00
_cell.angle_beta   90.00
_cell.angle_gamma   90.00
#
_symmetry.space_group_name_H-M   'P 1'
#
loop_
_entity.id
_entity.type
_entity.pdbx_description
1 polymer ?
#
loop_
_entity_poly.entity_id
_entity_poly.type
_entity_poly.pdbx_seq_one_letter_code
_entity_poly.pdbx_strand_id
1 'polypeptide(L)'
;MPSQWRYEKLTAQELLSPLADPAKFSGHLIDFNVRAERMGWLPSAPQLNLNPLSVKASADKAGLSAADYTVQALKSGAIRFACEQPDSGHNHPRNLFVWRSNLLGSSGKGHEYMLKYLLGTDSGIQGEALGSSEGIKPEEVEWQSTAIEGKLDLLVTLDFRMSSTCLFSDIVLPTATWYEKDDMNTSDMHPFIHPFPLRSILPGNPKATGRSTKVSPASFLKCVSDTSDRKPMWCYTRSSMIPRRNWRSHLIFSTGVKASANLFRAKTAPNIVVVERDYPATYERFTSLGPLLDKLGNGGKGIAWNTQDEVDFLGKLNYTKHDGPAKGRPRIDTALDASEVILALAPETNGQVAVKAWQALGEMTGRGAHPSGHQ
;
A
#
# COMPACT_ATOMS: atom_id res chain seq x y z
N MET A 1 12.72 -5.86 3.02
CA MET A 1 12.63 -7.35 3.04
C MET A 1 13.45 -7.89 4.20
N PRO A 2 13.01 -8.96 4.88
CA PRO A 2 13.74 -9.65 5.96
C PRO A 2 14.88 -10.54 5.45
N SER A 3 15.41 -10.27 4.25
CA SER A 3 16.57 -10.97 3.65
C SER A 3 16.51 -12.51 3.57
N GLN A 4 15.32 -13.13 3.59
CA GLN A 4 15.15 -14.59 3.45
C GLN A 4 15.71 -15.14 2.13
N TRP A 5 15.67 -14.34 1.07
CA TRP A 5 16.23 -14.71 -0.24
C TRP A 5 17.72 -15.09 -0.16
N ARG A 6 18.47 -14.60 0.83
CA ARG A 6 19.89 -14.93 1.01
C ARG A 6 20.14 -16.38 1.43
N TYR A 7 19.09 -17.10 1.79
CA TYR A 7 19.10 -18.48 2.28
C TYR A 7 18.30 -19.41 1.36
N GLU A 8 17.95 -18.93 0.17
CA GLU A 8 17.15 -19.71 -0.77
C GLU A 8 17.90 -20.95 -1.22
N LYS A 9 17.17 -22.07 -1.27
CA LYS A 9 17.71 -23.35 -1.75
C LYS A 9 17.01 -23.82 -3.01
N LEU A 10 15.79 -23.35 -3.25
CA LEU A 10 15.02 -23.69 -4.43
C LEU A 10 15.50 -22.86 -5.62
N THR A 11 15.88 -23.53 -6.70
CA THR A 11 16.28 -22.86 -7.93
C THR A 11 15.12 -22.75 -8.92
N ALA A 12 15.15 -21.73 -9.77
CA ALA A 12 14.13 -21.59 -10.82
C ALA A 12 14.20 -22.77 -11.80
N GLN A 13 15.40 -23.30 -12.08
CA GLN A 13 15.60 -24.40 -13.02
C GLN A 13 14.86 -25.68 -12.61
N GLU A 14 14.77 -25.98 -11.32
CA GLU A 14 14.06 -27.15 -10.79
C GLU A 14 12.54 -27.06 -10.96
N LEU A 15 12.00 -25.85 -11.17
CA LEU A 15 10.57 -25.61 -11.35
C LEU A 15 10.14 -25.56 -12.82
N LEU A 16 11.10 -25.57 -13.75
CA LEU A 16 10.79 -25.45 -15.18
C LEU A 16 10.13 -26.73 -15.71
N SER A 17 9.18 -26.53 -16.62
CA SER A 17 8.68 -27.62 -17.46
C SER A 17 9.85 -28.24 -18.25
N PRO A 18 9.88 -29.57 -18.44
CA PRO A 18 10.92 -30.22 -19.26
C PRO A 18 10.93 -29.77 -20.72
N LEU A 19 9.89 -29.06 -21.19
CA LEU A 19 9.79 -28.50 -22.54
C LEU A 19 10.26 -27.04 -22.63
N ALA A 20 10.54 -26.39 -21.49
CA ALA A 20 11.05 -25.03 -21.47
C ALA A 20 12.55 -25.01 -21.77
N ASP A 21 13.01 -23.97 -22.46
CA ASP A 21 14.43 -23.71 -22.68
C ASP A 21 15.06 -23.11 -21.41
N PRO A 22 15.90 -23.85 -20.66
CA PRO A 22 16.43 -23.39 -19.37
C PRO A 22 17.32 -22.15 -19.50
N ALA A 23 17.94 -21.94 -20.66
CA ALA A 23 18.82 -20.80 -20.91
C ALA A 23 18.07 -19.45 -20.86
N LYS A 24 16.74 -19.46 -21.02
CA LYS A 24 15.90 -18.25 -20.92
C LYS A 24 15.53 -17.88 -19.49
N PHE A 25 15.71 -18.79 -18.54
CA PHE A 25 15.24 -18.66 -17.16
C PHE A 25 16.38 -18.89 -16.16
N SER A 26 17.47 -18.13 -16.30
CA SER A 26 18.59 -18.10 -15.35
C SER A 26 18.35 -17.13 -14.19
N GLY A 27 19.22 -17.21 -13.18
CA GLY A 27 19.20 -16.34 -12.00
C GLY A 27 18.45 -16.94 -10.81
N HIS A 28 18.49 -16.19 -9.71
CA HIS A 28 17.84 -16.52 -8.46
C HIS A 28 16.33 -16.22 -8.53
N LEU A 29 15.51 -16.88 -7.71
CA LEU A 29 14.07 -16.54 -7.58
C LEU A 29 13.79 -15.04 -7.34
N ILE A 30 14.65 -14.30 -6.64
CA ILE A 30 14.46 -12.86 -6.43
C ILE A 30 14.68 -12.05 -7.72
N ASP A 31 15.51 -12.54 -8.64
CA ASP A 31 15.74 -11.88 -9.93
C ASP A 31 14.45 -11.84 -10.75
N PHE A 32 13.64 -12.90 -10.68
CA PHE A 32 12.31 -12.94 -11.30
C PHE A 32 11.36 -11.91 -10.68
N ASN A 33 11.47 -11.64 -9.38
CA ASN A 33 10.69 -10.59 -8.72
C ASN A 33 11.13 -9.20 -9.19
N VAL A 34 12.44 -8.93 -9.25
CA VAL A 34 12.99 -7.65 -9.76
C VAL A 34 12.58 -7.43 -11.22
N ARG A 35 12.67 -8.48 -12.06
CA ARG A 35 12.17 -8.51 -13.44
C ARG A 35 10.68 -8.15 -13.51
N ALA A 36 9.85 -8.77 -12.67
CA ALA A 36 8.41 -8.52 -12.62
C ALA A 36 8.08 -7.09 -12.17
N GLU A 37 8.81 -6.55 -11.18
CA GLU A 37 8.65 -5.18 -10.69
C GLU A 37 8.96 -4.15 -11.79
N ARG A 38 10.12 -4.26 -12.46
CA ARG A 38 10.50 -3.32 -13.53
C ARG A 38 9.60 -3.37 -14.76
N MET A 39 8.96 -4.52 -15.01
CA MET A 39 7.96 -4.69 -16.08
C MET A 39 6.56 -4.21 -15.68
N GLY A 40 6.35 -3.84 -14.41
CA GLY A 40 5.06 -3.38 -13.89
C GLY A 40 4.07 -4.50 -13.61
N TRP A 41 4.53 -5.74 -13.45
CA TRP A 41 3.71 -6.88 -13.06
C TRP A 41 3.43 -6.88 -11.56
N LEU A 42 4.44 -6.52 -10.77
CA LEU A 42 4.37 -6.42 -9.32
C LEU A 42 4.64 -4.97 -8.86
N PRO A 43 4.13 -4.56 -7.69
CA PRO A 43 4.54 -3.31 -7.06
C PRO A 43 5.91 -3.45 -6.38
N SER A 44 6.55 -2.30 -6.15
CA SER A 44 7.81 -2.18 -5.41
C SER A 44 7.64 -1.37 -4.12
N ALA A 45 8.35 -1.73 -3.06
CA ALA A 45 8.40 -0.96 -1.81
C ALA A 45 9.69 -1.25 -0.99
N PRO A 46 10.59 -0.26 -0.79
CA PRO A 46 10.63 1.06 -1.44
C PRO A 46 10.69 0.96 -2.98
N GLN A 47 10.41 2.06 -3.68
CA GLN A 47 10.22 2.03 -5.13
C GLN A 47 11.50 2.30 -5.91
N LEU A 48 12.10 3.46 -5.66
CA LEU A 48 13.29 3.95 -6.31
C LEU A 48 14.43 3.98 -5.31
N ASN A 49 15.67 3.92 -5.79
CA ASN A 49 16.88 4.03 -4.99
C ASN A 49 17.17 5.44 -4.43
N LEU A 50 16.18 6.34 -4.48
CA LEU A 50 16.26 7.71 -3.97
C LEU A 50 14.92 8.14 -3.39
N ASN A 51 14.91 9.25 -2.66
CA ASN A 51 13.67 9.84 -2.15
C ASN A 51 12.80 10.35 -3.32
N PRO A 52 11.63 9.74 -3.59
CA PRO A 52 10.80 10.12 -4.74
C PRO A 52 10.34 11.59 -4.72
N LEU A 53 10.33 12.23 -3.54
CA LEU A 53 9.95 13.63 -3.38
C LEU A 53 10.97 14.61 -3.99
N SER A 54 12.22 14.18 -4.21
CA SER A 54 13.25 15.01 -4.85
C SER A 54 13.15 15.01 -6.38
N VAL A 55 12.44 14.03 -6.98
CA VAL A 55 12.37 13.83 -8.43
C VAL A 55 11.81 15.05 -9.14
N LYS A 56 10.78 15.70 -8.58
CA LYS A 56 10.18 16.90 -9.19
C LYS A 56 11.20 18.03 -9.33
N ALA A 57 11.97 18.30 -8.28
CA ALA A 57 12.97 19.37 -8.29
C ALA A 57 14.08 19.08 -9.32
N SER A 58 14.49 17.82 -9.46
CA SER A 58 15.45 17.41 -10.50
C SER A 58 14.87 17.52 -11.91
N ALA A 59 13.60 17.15 -12.10
CA ALA A 59 12.92 17.28 -13.38
C ALA A 59 12.76 18.75 -13.81
N ASP A 60 12.42 19.64 -12.87
CA ASP A 60 12.30 21.07 -13.14
C ASP A 60 13.63 21.69 -13.57
N LYS A 61 14.74 21.31 -12.92
CA LYS A 61 16.09 21.72 -13.31
C LYS A 61 16.47 21.24 -14.71
N ALA A 62 15.96 20.09 -15.13
CA ALA A 62 16.17 19.52 -16.46
C ALA A 62 15.21 20.07 -17.52
N GLY A 63 14.23 20.90 -17.14
CA GLY A 63 13.20 21.40 -18.07
C GLY A 63 12.25 20.32 -18.57
N LEU A 64 12.09 19.21 -17.84
CA LEU A 64 11.27 18.06 -18.21
C LEU A 64 10.09 17.88 -17.26
N SER A 65 9.05 17.18 -17.71
CA SER A 65 8.02 16.70 -16.79
C SER A 65 8.61 15.66 -15.83
N ALA A 66 8.08 15.55 -14.61
CA ALA A 66 8.56 14.57 -13.64
C ALA A 66 8.46 13.13 -14.16
N ALA A 67 7.44 12.84 -14.98
CA ALA A 67 7.28 11.54 -15.60
C ALA A 67 8.36 11.27 -16.65
N ASP A 68 8.61 12.22 -17.55
CA ASP A 68 9.61 12.06 -18.63
C ASP A 68 11.03 12.00 -18.07
N TYR A 69 11.35 12.84 -17.09
CA TYR A 69 12.61 12.80 -16.37
C TYR A 69 12.83 11.43 -15.73
N THR A 70 11.81 10.87 -15.06
CA THR A 70 11.91 9.55 -14.42
C THR A 70 12.15 8.45 -15.46
N VAL A 71 11.44 8.47 -16.59
CA VAL A 71 11.66 7.48 -17.67
C VAL A 71 13.08 7.59 -18.23
N GLN A 72 13.55 8.81 -18.50
CA GLN A 72 14.90 9.04 -19.02
C GLN A 72 15.96 8.59 -18.01
N ALA A 73 15.77 8.93 -16.73
CA ALA A 73 16.69 8.57 -15.67
C ALA A 73 16.76 7.05 -15.45
N LEU A 74 15.62 6.35 -15.49
CA LEU A 74 15.56 4.88 -15.45
C LEU A 74 16.28 4.23 -16.64
N LYS A 75 16.08 4.76 -17.87
CA LYS A 75 16.78 4.26 -19.07
C LYS A 75 18.30 4.48 -19.00
N SER A 76 18.73 5.61 -18.43
CA SER A 76 20.15 5.94 -18.29
C SER A 76 20.84 5.23 -17.12
N GLY A 77 20.07 4.63 -16.20
CA GLY A 77 20.58 4.05 -14.95
C GLY A 77 20.85 5.08 -13.84
N ALA A 78 20.62 6.37 -14.06
CA ALA A 78 20.75 7.41 -13.04
C ALA A 78 19.76 7.24 -11.87
N ILE A 79 18.57 6.70 -12.16
CA ILE A 79 17.62 6.21 -11.17
C ILE A 79 17.47 4.71 -11.38
N ARG A 80 17.39 3.96 -10.29
CA ARG A 80 17.23 2.50 -10.30
C ARG A 80 16.06 2.09 -9.42
N PHE A 81 15.55 0.88 -9.62
CA PHE A 81 14.57 0.32 -8.70
C PHE A 81 15.25 -0.03 -7.37
N ALA A 82 14.60 0.26 -6.25
CA ALA A 82 15.18 0.03 -4.93
C ALA A 82 15.48 -1.44 -4.66
N CYS A 83 14.71 -2.34 -5.27
CA CYS A 83 14.84 -3.79 -5.15
C CYS A 83 16.12 -4.36 -5.77
N GLU A 84 16.80 -3.62 -6.66
CA GLU A 84 18.11 -4.00 -7.20
C GLU A 84 19.22 -3.87 -6.15
N GLN A 85 19.02 -3.01 -5.14
CA GLN A 85 20.03 -2.75 -4.09
C GLN A 85 19.37 -2.71 -2.70
N PRO A 86 18.75 -3.80 -2.23
CA PRO A 86 17.95 -3.81 -0.99
C PRO A 86 18.78 -3.62 0.28
N ASP A 87 20.09 -3.90 0.20
CA ASP A 87 21.06 -3.77 1.29
C ASP A 87 21.93 -2.49 1.15
N SER A 88 21.53 -1.50 0.35
CA SER A 88 22.29 -0.24 0.14
C SER A 88 22.30 0.76 1.31
N GLY A 89 21.59 0.48 2.40
CA GLY A 89 21.42 1.41 3.52
C GLY A 89 20.27 2.41 3.36
N HIS A 90 19.78 2.62 2.13
CA HIS A 90 18.71 3.57 1.83
C HIS A 90 17.42 2.90 1.31
N ASN A 91 17.50 1.64 0.86
CA ASN A 91 16.41 0.94 0.17
C ASN A 91 15.62 -0.05 1.03
N HIS A 92 15.55 0.20 2.35
CA HIS A 92 14.78 -0.63 3.28
C HIS A 92 13.73 0.22 4.02
N PRO A 93 12.60 -0.39 4.43
CA PRO A 93 11.65 0.30 5.29
C PRO A 93 12.31 0.59 6.64
N ARG A 94 12.10 1.80 7.14
CA ARG A 94 12.64 2.27 8.44
C ARG A 94 11.58 2.33 9.54
N ASN A 95 10.37 2.73 9.19
CA ASN A 95 9.25 2.82 10.13
C ASN A 95 8.20 1.78 9.76
N LEU A 96 7.82 0.93 10.71
CA LEU A 96 6.78 -0.09 10.54
C LEU A 96 5.70 0.06 11.61
N PHE A 97 4.46 0.25 11.17
CA PHE A 97 3.28 0.23 12.04
C PHE A 97 2.58 -1.13 11.89
N VAL A 98 2.35 -1.81 13.02
CA VAL A 98 1.61 -3.08 13.06
C VAL A 98 0.35 -2.89 13.90
N TRP A 99 -0.82 -3.07 13.30
CA TRP A 99 -2.10 -3.03 14.01
C TRP A 99 -3.02 -4.11 13.47
N ARG A 100 -3.89 -4.65 14.33
CA ARG A 100 -4.81 -5.75 13.97
C ARG A 100 -4.08 -6.98 13.38
N SER A 101 -2.82 -7.17 13.76
CA SER A 101 -1.96 -8.24 13.27
C SER A 101 -0.96 -8.63 14.37
N ASN A 102 -0.62 -9.90 14.44
CA ASN A 102 0.49 -10.40 15.24
C ASN A 102 1.58 -10.93 14.30
N LEU A 103 2.23 -10.02 13.56
CA LEU A 103 3.20 -10.36 12.52
C LEU A 103 4.31 -11.26 13.04
N LEU A 104 4.95 -10.87 14.15
CA LEU A 104 6.11 -11.57 14.69
C LEU A 104 5.75 -12.78 15.57
N GLY A 105 4.46 -13.06 15.79
CA GLY A 105 4.02 -14.22 16.58
C GLY A 105 2.98 -15.10 15.90
N SER A 106 2.68 -14.87 14.62
CA SER A 106 1.67 -15.63 13.90
C SER A 106 1.94 -15.68 12.39
N SER A 107 1.81 -14.56 11.67
CA SER A 107 1.82 -14.60 10.20
C SER A 107 3.22 -14.54 9.59
N GLY A 108 4.25 -14.18 10.34
CA GLY A 108 5.63 -14.01 9.89
C GLY A 108 6.35 -15.33 9.65
N LYS A 109 6.32 -15.80 8.39
CA LYS A 109 7.10 -16.98 7.96
C LYS A 109 8.57 -16.58 7.97
N GLY A 110 9.43 -17.47 8.46
CA GLY A 110 10.84 -17.15 8.65
C GLY A 110 11.05 -16.14 9.78
N HIS A 111 10.51 -16.45 10.96
CA HIS A 111 10.55 -15.63 12.17
C HIS A 111 11.97 -15.12 12.48
N GLU A 112 12.94 -16.03 12.60
CA GLU A 112 14.34 -15.70 12.92
C GLU A 112 14.99 -14.71 11.94
N TYR A 113 14.62 -14.78 10.66
CA TYR A 113 15.09 -13.82 9.66
C TYR A 113 14.52 -12.41 9.88
N MET A 114 13.27 -12.31 10.35
CA MET A 114 12.69 -11.02 10.74
C MET A 114 13.40 -10.44 11.96
N LEU A 115 13.67 -11.24 13.00
CA LEU A 115 14.43 -10.79 14.16
C LEU A 115 15.80 -10.25 13.77
N LYS A 116 16.58 -11.04 13.01
CA LYS A 116 17.92 -10.63 12.59
C LYS A 116 17.92 -9.40 11.68
N TYR A 117 17.20 -9.48 10.56
CA TYR A 117 17.34 -8.49 9.49
C TYR A 117 16.44 -7.28 9.62
N LEU A 118 15.28 -7.40 10.27
CA LEU A 118 14.40 -6.25 10.49
C LEU A 118 14.67 -5.61 11.85
N LEU A 119 14.79 -6.41 12.92
CA LEU A 119 14.91 -5.86 14.28
C LEU A 119 16.36 -5.73 14.75
N GLY A 120 17.29 -6.53 14.22
CA GLY A 120 18.68 -6.50 14.65
C GLY A 120 18.91 -7.13 16.03
N THR A 121 18.02 -8.05 16.44
CA THR A 121 18.15 -8.81 17.69
C THR A 121 18.84 -10.14 17.45
N ASP A 122 19.15 -10.85 18.53
CA ASP A 122 19.55 -12.26 18.46
C ASP A 122 18.55 -13.08 17.64
N SER A 123 19.07 -14.09 16.94
CA SER A 123 18.29 -14.97 16.09
C SER A 123 18.80 -16.41 16.16
N GLY A 124 17.89 -17.36 16.05
CA GLY A 124 18.16 -18.80 16.03
C GLY A 124 18.46 -19.36 14.64
N ILE A 125 18.91 -18.54 13.68
CA ILE A 125 19.25 -19.03 12.32
C ILE A 125 20.44 -19.99 12.40
N GLN A 126 20.20 -21.27 12.04
CA GLN A 126 21.23 -22.32 12.04
C GLN A 126 21.93 -22.48 10.69
N GLY A 127 21.22 -22.16 9.60
CA GLY A 127 21.72 -22.33 8.24
C GLY A 127 22.71 -21.23 7.86
N GLU A 128 23.60 -21.58 6.94
CA GLU A 128 24.49 -20.63 6.31
C GLU A 128 23.81 -19.89 5.13
N ALA A 129 24.23 -18.65 4.88
CA ALA A 129 23.75 -17.87 3.74
C ALA A 129 24.48 -18.28 2.46
N LEU A 130 23.86 -18.07 1.29
CA LEU A 130 24.42 -18.45 -0.02
C LEU A 130 25.84 -17.92 -0.30
N GLY A 131 26.26 -16.83 0.35
CA GLY A 131 27.60 -16.24 0.16
C GLY A 131 28.75 -16.89 0.93
N SER A 132 28.47 -17.85 1.84
CA SER A 132 29.51 -18.66 2.50
C SER A 132 29.77 -20.00 1.79
N SER A 133 28.99 -20.34 0.77
CA SER A 133 29.14 -21.53 -0.07
C SER A 133 29.22 -21.15 -1.56
N GLU A 134 29.56 -22.08 -2.45
CA GLU A 134 29.61 -21.87 -3.92
C GLU A 134 28.20 -21.74 -4.56
N GLY A 135 27.27 -21.06 -3.88
CA GLY A 135 25.91 -20.85 -4.35
C GLY A 135 25.79 -19.82 -5.47
N ILE A 136 24.76 -19.97 -6.31
CA ILE A 136 24.44 -19.01 -7.37
C ILE A 136 23.99 -17.70 -6.72
N LYS A 137 24.79 -16.65 -6.88
CA LYS A 137 24.42 -15.28 -6.50
C LYS A 137 23.37 -14.74 -7.48
N PRO A 138 22.46 -13.85 -7.02
CA PRO A 138 21.50 -13.20 -7.91
C PRO A 138 22.21 -12.39 -9.00
N GLU A 139 21.56 -12.31 -10.16
CA GLU A 139 22.02 -11.56 -11.33
C GLU A 139 21.49 -10.12 -11.35
N GLU A 140 20.32 -9.86 -10.75
CA GLU A 140 19.60 -8.58 -10.80
C GLU A 140 19.67 -7.82 -9.47
N VAL A 141 20.07 -8.51 -8.38
CA VAL A 141 20.22 -7.93 -7.04
C VAL A 141 21.69 -7.87 -6.68
N GLU A 142 22.14 -6.70 -6.22
CA GLU A 142 23.51 -6.54 -5.76
C GLU A 142 23.78 -7.35 -4.48
N TRP A 143 24.77 -8.23 -4.56
CA TRP A 143 25.21 -9.02 -3.42
C TRP A 143 26.23 -8.28 -2.57
N GLN A 144 25.84 -7.93 -1.34
CA GLN A 144 26.78 -7.50 -0.30
C GLN A 144 27.11 -8.70 0.61
N SER A 145 28.40 -8.90 0.92
CA SER A 145 28.86 -9.99 1.79
C SER A 145 28.24 -9.88 3.18
N THR A 146 28.35 -8.71 3.80
CA THR A 146 27.66 -8.37 5.04
C THR A 146 26.30 -7.76 4.70
N ALA A 147 25.22 -8.46 5.05
CA ALA A 147 23.87 -7.92 4.91
C ALA A 147 23.58 -6.90 6.01
N ILE A 148 22.70 -5.94 5.71
CA ILE A 148 22.19 -5.02 6.73
C ILE A 148 21.26 -5.77 7.68
N GLU A 149 21.54 -5.65 8.96
CA GLU A 149 20.71 -6.11 10.08
C GLU A 149 20.05 -4.90 10.76
N GLY A 150 18.96 -5.11 11.50
CA GLY A 150 18.26 -4.01 12.17
C GLY A 150 17.76 -2.92 11.22
N LYS A 151 17.10 -3.30 10.12
CA LYS A 151 16.63 -2.35 9.10
C LYS A 151 15.56 -1.37 9.61
N LEU A 152 14.78 -1.76 10.63
CA LEU A 152 13.76 -0.90 11.20
C LEU A 152 14.40 0.04 12.22
N ASP A 153 14.17 1.33 12.05
CA ASP A 153 14.49 2.35 13.04
C ASP A 153 13.37 2.48 14.10
N LEU A 154 12.13 2.11 13.74
CA LEU A 154 10.98 2.18 14.63
C LEU A 154 9.91 1.14 14.29
N LEU A 155 9.57 0.31 15.27
CA LEU A 155 8.44 -0.62 15.26
C LEU A 155 7.37 -0.17 16.26
N VAL A 156 6.22 0.27 15.75
CA VAL A 156 5.06 0.68 16.56
C VAL A 156 3.95 -0.35 16.43
N THR A 157 3.50 -0.91 17.54
CA THR A 157 2.41 -1.89 17.56
C THR A 157 1.19 -1.38 18.33
N LEU A 158 0.01 -1.54 17.74
CA LEU A 158 -1.28 -1.21 18.35
C LEU A 158 -2.03 -2.51 18.67
N ASP A 159 -2.19 -2.81 19.95
CA ASP A 159 -2.85 -4.04 20.42
C ASP A 159 -3.55 -3.81 21.77
N PHE A 160 -4.61 -4.57 22.04
CA PHE A 160 -5.34 -4.53 23.31
C PHE A 160 -4.79 -5.58 24.30
N ARG A 161 -3.89 -6.45 23.84
CA ARG A 161 -3.14 -7.40 24.66
C ARG A 161 -1.65 -7.34 24.32
N MET A 162 -0.80 -7.75 25.25
CA MET A 162 0.64 -7.83 25.02
C MET A 162 0.98 -9.08 24.16
N SER A 163 0.84 -8.95 22.84
CA SER A 163 1.17 -10.02 21.89
C SER A 163 2.69 -10.16 21.70
N SER A 164 3.14 -11.24 21.04
CA SER A 164 4.56 -11.44 20.72
C SER A 164 5.11 -10.27 19.92
N THR A 165 4.34 -9.72 18.98
CA THR A 165 4.77 -8.52 18.24
C THR A 165 4.99 -7.33 19.18
N CYS A 166 4.11 -7.11 20.16
CA CYS A 166 4.28 -6.06 21.16
C CYS A 166 5.57 -6.24 21.98
N LEU A 167 5.91 -7.47 22.37
CA LEU A 167 7.13 -7.76 23.14
C LEU A 167 8.42 -7.37 22.39
N PHE A 168 8.38 -7.41 21.06
CA PHE A 168 9.51 -7.02 20.20
C PHE A 168 9.41 -5.58 19.66
N SER A 169 8.41 -4.80 20.05
CA SER A 169 8.17 -3.45 19.53
C SER A 169 8.84 -2.37 20.38
N ASP A 170 9.28 -1.28 19.75
CA ASP A 170 9.80 -0.11 20.45
C ASP A 170 8.70 0.66 21.17
N ILE A 171 7.54 0.77 20.54
CA ILE A 171 6.37 1.47 21.08
C ILE A 171 5.14 0.56 21.00
N VAL A 172 4.47 0.38 22.13
CA VAL A 172 3.18 -0.32 22.21
C VAL A 172 2.11 0.69 22.59
N LEU A 173 1.10 0.83 21.73
CA LEU A 173 -0.03 1.72 21.97
C LEU A 173 -1.27 0.89 22.32
N PRO A 174 -1.90 1.11 23.49
CA PRO A 174 -3.09 0.38 23.87
C PRO A 174 -4.26 0.78 22.96
N THR A 175 -4.91 -0.20 22.30
CA THR A 175 -6.13 0.03 21.51
C THR A 175 -7.38 -0.44 22.25
N ALA A 176 -8.54 0.08 21.85
CA ALA A 176 -9.84 -0.42 22.28
C ALA A 176 -10.05 -1.89 21.86
N THR A 177 -10.67 -2.67 22.76
CA THR A 177 -11.22 -3.98 22.40
C THR A 177 -12.43 -3.81 21.48
N TRP A 178 -12.93 -4.91 20.91
CA TRP A 178 -14.08 -4.86 20.00
C TRP A 178 -15.40 -4.43 20.66
N TYR A 179 -15.50 -4.49 22.00
CA TYR A 179 -16.67 -4.02 22.75
C TYR A 179 -16.58 -2.54 23.18
N GLU A 180 -15.47 -1.88 22.84
CA GLU A 180 -15.12 -0.54 23.27
C GLU A 180 -14.95 0.45 22.11
N LYS A 181 -15.44 0.09 20.91
CA LYS A 181 -15.37 0.96 19.72
C LYS A 181 -16.53 0.69 18.77
N ASP A 182 -16.85 1.70 17.98
CA ASP A 182 -17.76 1.60 16.85
C ASP A 182 -16.99 1.21 15.58
N ASP A 183 -17.48 0.21 14.85
CA ASP A 183 -16.91 -0.31 13.60
C ASP A 183 -17.95 -1.20 12.89
N MET A 184 -17.67 -1.70 11.68
CA MET A 184 -18.56 -2.61 10.93
C MET A 184 -17.89 -3.93 10.57
N ASN A 185 -18.69 -4.99 10.42
CA ASN A 185 -18.22 -6.31 10.02
C ASN A 185 -19.13 -6.95 8.97
N THR A 186 -18.49 -7.64 8.02
CA THR A 186 -19.10 -8.50 7.01
C THR A 186 -18.21 -9.73 6.82
N SER A 187 -18.79 -10.82 6.32
CA SER A 187 -18.07 -12.07 6.04
C SER A 187 -18.65 -12.77 4.82
N ASP A 188 -17.84 -13.53 4.09
CA ASP A 188 -18.27 -14.37 2.97
C ASP A 188 -19.36 -15.38 3.36
N MET A 189 -19.43 -15.76 4.64
CA MET A 189 -20.32 -16.81 5.14
C MET A 189 -21.81 -16.43 5.18
N HIS A 190 -22.14 -15.14 5.17
CA HIS A 190 -23.53 -14.67 5.28
C HIS A 190 -23.72 -13.26 4.68
N PRO A 191 -24.93 -12.88 4.24
CA PRO A 191 -25.17 -11.60 3.58
C PRO A 191 -25.40 -10.42 4.54
N PHE A 192 -25.19 -10.60 5.86
CA PHE A 192 -25.46 -9.56 6.85
C PHE A 192 -24.26 -8.64 7.08
N ILE A 193 -24.53 -7.33 7.09
CA ILE A 193 -23.65 -6.32 7.68
C ILE A 193 -24.13 -6.00 9.09
N HIS A 194 -23.22 -5.94 10.05
CA HIS A 194 -23.56 -5.64 11.44
C HIS A 194 -22.45 -4.82 12.12
N PRO A 195 -22.80 -3.99 13.11
CA PRO A 195 -21.82 -3.16 13.81
C PRO A 195 -21.10 -3.93 14.92
N PHE A 196 -19.94 -3.41 15.31
CA PHE A 196 -19.43 -3.54 16.67
C PHE A 196 -19.89 -2.30 17.45
N PRO A 197 -20.92 -2.38 18.32
CA PRO A 197 -21.37 -1.22 19.06
C PRO A 197 -20.50 -1.00 20.32
N LEU A 198 -20.17 0.26 20.61
CA LEU A 198 -19.59 0.65 21.88
C LEU A 198 -20.54 0.30 23.03
N ARG A 199 -20.20 -0.71 23.85
CA ARG A 199 -21.11 -1.24 24.90
C ARG A 199 -20.70 -0.87 26.33
N SER A 200 -19.43 -0.62 26.59
CA SER A 200 -18.93 -0.27 27.92
C SER A 200 -17.78 0.72 27.85
N ILE A 201 -17.85 1.76 28.67
CA ILE A 201 -16.70 2.57 29.07
C ILE A 201 -16.35 2.08 30.47
N LEU A 202 -15.14 1.51 30.67
CA LEU A 202 -14.70 1.01 31.97
C LEU A 202 -14.99 2.02 33.10
N PRO A 203 -15.58 1.61 34.23
CA PRO A 203 -15.87 2.52 35.35
C PRO A 203 -14.56 2.87 36.05
N GLY A 204 -14.08 4.09 35.78
CA GLY A 204 -12.84 4.63 36.33
C GLY A 204 -12.37 5.80 35.50
N ASN A 205 -12.83 7.01 35.89
CA ASN A 205 -12.48 8.30 35.29
C ASN A 205 -12.84 8.43 33.78
N PRO A 206 -14.04 8.98 33.43
CA PRO A 206 -14.56 9.06 32.06
C PRO A 206 -13.66 9.79 31.06
N LYS A 207 -12.72 10.61 31.57
CA LYS A 207 -11.73 11.31 30.76
C LYS A 207 -10.46 10.47 30.54
N ALA A 208 -10.11 9.53 31.42
CA ALA A 208 -8.82 8.84 31.41
C ALA A 208 -8.81 7.43 30.78
N THR A 209 -9.95 6.73 30.65
CA THR A 209 -9.94 5.29 30.28
C THR A 209 -10.52 4.96 28.90
N GLY A 210 -11.11 5.91 28.18
CA GLY A 210 -11.62 5.69 26.82
C GLY A 210 -11.10 6.64 25.73
N ARG A 211 -10.78 7.89 26.10
CA ARG A 211 -10.33 8.94 25.16
C ARG A 211 -8.94 9.52 25.42
N SER A 212 -8.37 9.44 26.63
CA SER A 212 -7.08 10.10 26.92
C SER A 212 -5.83 9.20 26.86
N THR A 213 -5.95 7.88 26.71
CA THR A 213 -4.78 6.98 26.63
C THR A 213 -4.71 6.15 25.36
N LYS A 214 -5.82 6.08 24.59
CA LYS A 214 -5.88 5.36 23.32
C LYS A 214 -5.51 6.35 22.21
N VAL A 215 -4.35 6.16 21.59
CA VAL A 215 -3.89 7.02 20.48
C VAL A 215 -4.78 6.76 19.27
N SER A 216 -5.51 7.80 18.83
CA SER A 216 -6.23 7.75 17.57
C SER A 216 -5.28 8.03 16.39
N PRO A 217 -5.47 7.41 15.22
CA PRO A 217 -4.73 7.77 14.01
C PRO A 217 -4.82 9.28 13.70
N ALA A 218 -5.97 9.90 13.99
CA ALA A 218 -6.19 11.33 13.80
C ALA A 218 -5.24 12.19 14.65
N SER A 219 -4.97 11.79 15.90
CA SER A 219 -4.02 12.49 16.78
C SER A 219 -2.59 12.43 16.26
N PHE A 220 -2.15 11.28 15.76
CA PHE A 220 -0.83 11.14 15.14
C PHE A 220 -0.71 12.00 13.88
N LEU A 221 -1.73 11.96 13.02
CA LEU A 221 -1.76 12.77 11.79
C LEU A 221 -1.83 14.26 12.08
N LYS A 222 -2.43 14.67 13.19
CA LYS A 222 -2.41 16.06 13.65
C LYS A 222 -0.99 16.50 13.98
N CYS A 223 -0.23 15.71 14.74
CA CYS A 223 1.19 15.99 15.00
C CYS A 223 2.02 16.06 13.71
N VAL A 224 1.80 15.14 12.76
CA VAL A 224 2.48 15.18 11.45
C VAL A 224 2.13 16.46 10.69
N SER A 225 0.87 16.86 10.69
CA SER A 225 0.40 18.07 10.00
C SER A 225 1.02 19.33 10.59
N ASP A 226 1.12 19.39 11.93
CA ASP A 226 1.66 20.55 12.64
C ASP A 226 3.20 20.65 12.54
N THR A 227 3.90 19.54 12.28
CA THR A 227 5.37 19.48 12.14
C THR A 227 5.86 19.48 10.70
N SER A 228 4.96 19.35 9.72
CA SER A 228 5.34 19.32 8.30
C SER A 228 5.58 20.72 7.74
N ASP A 229 6.70 20.90 7.05
CA ASP A 229 6.98 22.13 6.29
C ASP A 229 5.89 22.37 5.23
N ARG A 230 5.52 23.65 5.03
CA ARG A 230 4.43 24.12 4.15
C ARG A 230 4.58 23.84 2.65
N LYS A 231 5.52 23.00 2.23
CA LYS A 231 5.77 22.77 0.80
C LYS A 231 4.95 21.56 0.32
N PRO A 232 4.03 21.74 -0.65
CA PRO A 232 3.45 20.61 -1.35
C PRO A 232 4.60 19.88 -2.03
N MET A 233 4.85 18.65 -1.61
CA MET A 233 5.89 17.83 -2.23
C MET A 233 5.26 16.91 -3.25
N TRP A 234 5.95 16.81 -4.37
CA TRP A 234 5.46 16.22 -5.59
C TRP A 234 6.22 14.94 -5.88
N CYS A 235 5.48 14.00 -6.48
CA CYS A 235 5.94 12.80 -7.17
C CYS A 235 5.84 11.50 -6.35
N TYR A 236 5.08 10.56 -6.91
CA TYR A 236 5.01 9.18 -6.46
C TYR A 236 4.70 8.27 -7.65
N THR A 237 5.64 7.40 -7.99
CA THR A 237 5.45 6.35 -9.01
C THR A 237 4.51 5.25 -8.51
N ARG A 238 3.20 5.32 -8.80
CA ARG A 238 2.29 4.21 -8.48
C ARG A 238 2.39 3.09 -9.51
N SER A 239 2.99 1.95 -9.17
CA SER A 239 2.68 0.68 -9.85
C SER A 239 1.22 0.32 -9.51
N SER A 240 0.29 0.58 -10.43
CA SER A 240 -1.12 0.23 -10.22
C SER A 240 -1.36 -1.23 -10.61
N MET A 241 -1.85 -2.06 -9.70
CA MET A 241 -2.41 -3.38 -9.96
C MET A 241 -3.80 -3.31 -10.65
N ILE A 242 -4.01 -2.38 -11.57
CA ILE A 242 -5.14 -2.49 -12.50
C ILE A 242 -4.54 -3.08 -13.77
N PRO A 243 -4.71 -4.39 -14.03
CA PRO A 243 -4.42 -4.91 -15.34
C PRO A 243 -5.32 -4.14 -16.30
N ARG A 244 -4.74 -3.25 -17.12
CA ARG A 244 -5.44 -2.89 -18.35
C ARG A 244 -5.62 -4.21 -19.08
N ARG A 245 -6.87 -4.57 -19.41
CA ARG A 245 -7.27 -5.81 -20.09
C ARG A 245 -6.49 -6.09 -21.40
N ASN A 246 -5.71 -5.11 -21.87
CA ASN A 246 -4.94 -5.13 -23.10
C ASN A 246 -3.41 -5.19 -22.83
N TRP A 247 -2.95 -5.81 -21.73
CA TRP A 247 -1.57 -6.28 -21.65
C TRP A 247 -1.38 -7.28 -22.79
N ARG A 248 -0.65 -6.89 -23.84
CA ARG A 248 -0.49 -7.70 -25.05
C ARG A 248 0.17 -9.03 -24.70
N SER A 249 -0.52 -10.11 -25.03
CA SER A 249 -0.16 -11.53 -25.01
C SER A 249 1.07 -11.93 -25.87
N HIS A 250 1.91 -10.97 -26.29
CA HIS A 250 2.97 -11.19 -27.29
C HIS A 250 4.27 -10.44 -26.96
N LEU A 251 4.57 -10.17 -25.69
CA LEU A 251 5.91 -9.70 -25.31
C LEU A 251 6.86 -10.89 -25.25
N ILE A 252 7.65 -11.03 -26.32
CA ILE A 252 8.86 -11.84 -26.34
C ILE A 252 9.71 -11.43 -25.15
N PHE A 253 10.05 -12.40 -24.30
CA PHE A 253 10.95 -12.25 -23.15
C PHE A 253 12.29 -11.67 -23.62
N SER A 254 12.50 -10.36 -23.46
CA SER A 254 13.85 -9.80 -23.49
C SER A 254 14.37 -9.77 -22.05
N THR A 255 14.86 -10.92 -21.59
CA THR A 255 15.64 -11.05 -20.36
C THR A 255 16.98 -10.38 -20.57
N GLY A 256 17.03 -9.07 -20.34
CA GLY A 256 18.28 -8.34 -20.32
C GLY A 256 18.08 -6.85 -20.14
N VAL A 257 18.97 -6.26 -19.34
CA VAL A 257 19.25 -4.81 -19.31
C VAL A 257 19.55 -4.25 -20.73
N LYS A 258 19.80 -5.13 -21.71
CA LYS A 258 20.05 -4.81 -23.12
C LYS A 258 18.80 -4.43 -23.95
N ALA A 259 17.58 -4.50 -23.42
CA ALA A 259 16.41 -3.95 -24.11
C ALA A 259 16.19 -2.47 -23.75
N SER A 260 17.23 -1.65 -23.91
CA SER A 260 17.20 -0.18 -23.72
C SER A 260 16.29 0.55 -24.71
N ALA A 261 15.78 -0.14 -25.74
CA ALA A 261 15.18 0.55 -26.86
C ALA A 261 13.81 1.19 -26.56
N ASN A 262 12.93 0.59 -25.73
CA ASN A 262 11.55 1.08 -25.63
C ASN A 262 10.83 0.79 -24.29
N LEU A 263 11.25 1.49 -23.22
CA LEU A 263 10.49 1.57 -21.97
C LEU A 263 9.23 2.41 -22.20
N PHE A 264 8.08 1.75 -22.44
CA PHE A 264 6.77 2.36 -22.61
C PHE A 264 6.02 2.30 -21.28
N ARG A 265 5.77 3.48 -20.69
CA ARG A 265 4.95 3.64 -19.48
C ARG A 265 3.63 2.88 -19.63
N ALA A 266 3.22 2.16 -18.57
CA ALA A 266 1.97 1.41 -18.52
C ALA A 266 1.85 0.20 -19.47
N LYS A 267 2.92 -0.16 -20.20
CA LYS A 267 2.88 -1.23 -21.21
C LYS A 267 4.05 -2.19 -21.13
N THR A 268 5.26 -1.68 -20.92
CA THR A 268 6.47 -2.50 -20.69
C THR A 268 7.18 -2.13 -19.38
N ALA A 269 6.55 -1.26 -18.58
CA ALA A 269 7.02 -0.77 -17.29
C ALA A 269 5.84 -0.24 -16.43
N PRO A 270 6.04 -0.05 -15.11
CA PRO A 270 5.04 0.51 -14.21
C PRO A 270 4.49 1.87 -14.64
N ASN A 271 3.33 2.21 -14.08
CA ASN A 271 2.79 3.57 -14.18
C ASN A 271 3.62 4.56 -13.35
N ILE A 272 4.16 5.58 -14.01
CA ILE A 272 4.84 6.70 -13.34
C ILE A 272 3.83 7.82 -13.14
N VAL A 273 3.22 7.96 -11.96
CA VAL A 273 2.17 8.95 -11.70
C VAL A 273 2.75 10.13 -10.94
N VAL A 274 2.18 11.32 -11.12
CA VAL A 274 2.47 12.46 -10.25
C VAL A 274 1.34 12.54 -9.24
N VAL A 275 1.69 12.50 -7.95
CA VAL A 275 0.74 12.65 -6.85
C VAL A 275 1.14 13.88 -6.06
N GLU A 276 0.18 14.77 -5.87
CA GLU A 276 0.32 15.97 -5.04
C GLU A 276 -0.02 15.64 -3.59
N ARG A 277 0.91 15.93 -2.69
CA ARG A 277 0.73 15.72 -1.25
C ARG A 277 0.89 17.05 -0.53
N ASP A 278 -0.17 17.42 0.18
CA ASP A 278 -0.21 18.58 1.07
C ASP A 278 -0.06 18.06 2.50
N TYR A 279 1.19 17.91 2.94
CA TYR A 279 1.51 17.36 4.25
C TYR A 279 0.91 18.18 5.41
N PRO A 280 0.94 19.52 5.42
CA PRO A 280 0.24 20.32 6.43
C PRO A 280 -1.26 20.10 6.48
N ALA A 281 -1.91 19.76 5.35
CA ALA A 281 -3.34 19.48 5.31
C ALA A 281 -3.69 18.00 5.58
N THR A 282 -2.74 17.15 6.00
CA THR A 282 -2.96 15.70 6.15
C THR A 282 -4.12 15.40 7.11
N TYR A 283 -4.16 16.05 8.27
CA TYR A 283 -5.23 15.88 9.25
C TYR A 283 -6.59 16.33 8.72
N GLU A 284 -6.66 17.50 8.08
CA GLU A 284 -7.91 18.02 7.52
C GLU A 284 -8.43 17.13 6.39
N ARG A 285 -7.54 16.57 5.57
CA ARG A 285 -7.90 15.60 4.52
C ARG A 285 -8.30 14.24 5.09
N PHE A 286 -7.71 13.80 6.20
CA PHE A 286 -8.09 12.54 6.86
C PHE A 286 -9.48 12.62 7.49
N THR A 287 -9.84 13.79 8.03
CA THR A 287 -11.12 14.05 8.72
C THR A 287 -12.21 14.60 7.79
N SER A 288 -12.10 14.38 6.49
CA SER A 288 -13.09 14.84 5.51
C SER A 288 -13.17 13.95 4.27
N LEU A 289 -14.33 13.94 3.62
CA LEU A 289 -14.51 13.24 2.34
C LEU A 289 -13.89 14.06 1.20
N GLY A 290 -12.85 13.54 0.56
CA GLY A 290 -12.10 14.25 -0.47
C GLY A 290 -12.93 14.64 -1.71
N PRO A 291 -12.52 15.67 -2.47
CA PRO A 291 -13.28 16.22 -3.60
C PRO A 291 -13.16 15.42 -4.92
N LEU A 292 -12.38 14.32 -4.93
CA LEU A 292 -12.21 13.53 -6.14
C LEU A 292 -13.48 12.77 -6.54
N LEU A 293 -14.37 12.47 -5.59
CA LEU A 293 -15.65 11.82 -5.87
C LEU A 293 -16.56 12.70 -6.74
N ASP A 294 -16.47 14.02 -6.61
CA ASP A 294 -17.26 14.97 -7.41
C ASP A 294 -16.78 15.00 -8.88
N LYS A 295 -15.46 14.90 -9.09
CA LYS A 295 -14.83 15.04 -10.40
C LYS A 295 -14.67 13.73 -11.16
N LEU A 296 -14.29 12.67 -10.45
CA LEU A 296 -13.97 11.36 -11.03
C LEU A 296 -15.09 10.35 -10.82
N GLY A 297 -16.06 10.63 -9.96
CA GLY A 297 -17.06 9.66 -9.53
C GLY A 297 -16.48 8.61 -8.58
N ASN A 298 -17.21 7.52 -8.43
CA ASN A 298 -16.80 6.31 -7.70
C ASN A 298 -16.76 5.11 -8.66
N GLY A 299 -16.08 4.03 -8.27
CA GLY A 299 -16.01 2.85 -9.12
C GLY A 299 -15.10 1.75 -8.59
N GLY A 300 -15.18 0.61 -9.27
CA GLY A 300 -14.46 -0.60 -8.92
C GLY A 300 -14.74 -1.72 -9.93
N LYS A 301 -13.92 -2.77 -9.93
CA LYS A 301 -14.09 -3.95 -10.81
C LYS A 301 -14.33 -3.61 -12.30
N GLY A 302 -13.74 -2.52 -12.79
CA GLY A 302 -13.78 -2.11 -14.20
C GLY A 302 -14.94 -1.18 -14.58
N ILE A 303 -15.88 -0.88 -13.69
CA ILE A 303 -16.99 0.05 -13.90
C ILE A 303 -16.86 1.29 -13.02
N ALA A 304 -17.50 2.39 -13.42
CA ALA A 304 -17.54 3.65 -12.68
C ALA A 304 -18.92 4.30 -12.81
N TRP A 305 -19.28 5.14 -11.83
CA TRP A 305 -20.56 5.84 -11.78
C TRP A 305 -20.43 7.19 -11.08
N ASN A 306 -21.42 8.06 -11.30
CA ASN A 306 -21.53 9.32 -10.56
C ASN A 306 -22.02 9.04 -9.13
N THR A 307 -21.49 9.78 -8.15
CA THR A 307 -21.89 9.64 -6.75
C THR A 307 -22.23 10.96 -6.06
N GLN A 308 -22.64 11.97 -6.82
CA GLN A 308 -22.85 13.33 -6.29
C GLN A 308 -23.98 13.35 -5.24
N ASP A 309 -25.08 12.64 -5.49
CA ASP A 309 -26.21 12.57 -4.56
C ASP A 309 -25.79 12.02 -3.19
N GLU A 310 -24.89 11.02 -3.19
CA GLU A 310 -24.39 10.41 -1.96
C GLU A 310 -23.41 11.32 -1.23
N VAL A 311 -22.57 12.08 -1.95
CA VAL A 311 -21.70 13.12 -1.35
C VAL A 311 -22.55 14.21 -0.69
N ASP A 312 -23.62 14.65 -1.36
CA ASP A 312 -24.54 15.66 -0.85
C ASP A 312 -25.32 15.15 0.38
N PHE A 313 -25.74 13.89 0.35
CA PHE A 313 -26.37 13.21 1.49
C PHE A 313 -25.41 13.14 2.69
N LEU A 314 -24.15 12.73 2.47
CA LEU A 314 -23.13 12.68 3.52
C LEU A 314 -22.83 14.06 4.10
N GLY A 315 -22.91 15.12 3.28
CA GLY A 315 -22.78 16.50 3.77
C GLY A 315 -23.90 16.92 4.73
N LYS A 316 -25.10 16.34 4.59
CA LYS A 316 -26.23 16.55 5.51
C LYS A 316 -26.12 15.66 6.75
N LEU A 317 -25.67 14.41 6.58
CA LEU A 317 -25.58 13.42 7.65
C LEU A 317 -24.41 13.69 8.61
N ASN A 318 -23.20 13.86 8.07
CA ASN A 318 -21.97 14.05 8.85
C ASN A 318 -21.64 15.53 9.10
N TYR A 319 -22.49 16.44 8.61
CA TYR A 319 -22.19 17.87 8.48
C TYR A 319 -20.96 18.14 7.61
N THR A 320 -20.64 19.43 7.41
CA THR A 320 -19.52 19.85 6.56
C THR A 320 -18.46 20.61 7.34
N LYS A 321 -17.21 20.53 6.90
CA LYS A 321 -16.11 21.37 7.42
C LYS A 321 -16.43 22.85 7.18
N HIS A 322 -16.34 23.67 8.23
CA HIS A 322 -16.69 25.10 8.15
C HIS A 322 -15.58 25.96 7.52
N ASP A 323 -14.33 25.55 7.69
CA ASP A 323 -13.12 26.25 7.26
C ASP A 323 -12.02 25.27 6.83
N GLY A 324 -10.83 25.81 6.60
CA GLY A 324 -9.65 25.04 6.23
C GLY A 324 -9.62 24.52 4.79
N PRO A 325 -8.59 23.72 4.44
CA PRO A 325 -8.39 23.18 3.09
C PRO A 325 -9.53 22.29 2.58
N ALA A 326 -10.34 21.73 3.48
CA ALA A 326 -11.47 20.86 3.18
C ALA A 326 -12.83 21.55 3.39
N LYS A 327 -12.88 22.90 3.42
CA LYS A 327 -14.13 23.66 3.62
C LYS A 327 -15.25 23.18 2.69
N GLY A 328 -16.42 22.95 3.26
CA GLY A 328 -17.62 22.47 2.57
C GLY A 328 -17.66 20.96 2.32
N ARG A 329 -16.61 20.20 2.64
CA ARG A 329 -16.60 18.74 2.49
C ARG A 329 -17.30 18.04 3.67
N PRO A 330 -17.98 16.89 3.43
CA PRO A 330 -18.51 16.04 4.50
C PRO A 330 -17.43 15.67 5.52
N ARG A 331 -17.76 15.69 6.81
CA ARG A 331 -16.81 15.36 7.89
C ARG A 331 -16.64 13.85 8.07
N ILE A 332 -15.47 13.48 8.58
CA ILE A 332 -15.13 12.12 9.02
C ILE A 332 -14.38 12.24 10.36
N ASP A 333 -15.07 12.72 11.39
CA ASP A 333 -14.45 12.98 12.71
C ASP A 333 -14.53 11.75 13.62
N THR A 334 -15.57 10.93 13.44
CA THR A 334 -15.86 9.74 14.24
C THR A 334 -15.83 8.46 13.39
N ALA A 335 -15.72 7.31 14.05
CA ALA A 335 -15.84 6.01 13.39
C ALA A 335 -17.24 5.78 12.80
N LEU A 336 -18.27 6.41 13.39
CA LEU A 336 -19.63 6.41 12.85
C LEU A 336 -19.68 7.20 11.53
N ASP A 337 -19.11 8.40 11.48
CA ASP A 337 -19.03 9.19 10.25
C ASP A 337 -18.36 8.39 9.11
N ALA A 338 -17.26 7.69 9.43
CA ALA A 338 -16.57 6.82 8.49
C ALA A 338 -17.41 5.61 8.05
N SER A 339 -18.20 5.04 8.98
CA SER A 339 -19.10 3.93 8.68
C SER A 339 -20.22 4.39 7.74
N GLU A 340 -20.82 5.55 8.00
CA GLU A 340 -21.86 6.13 7.15
C GLU A 340 -21.32 6.47 5.75
N VAL A 341 -20.07 6.94 5.63
CA VAL A 341 -19.41 7.11 4.32
C VAL A 341 -19.35 5.80 3.54
N ILE A 342 -19.00 4.69 4.20
CA ILE A 342 -18.98 3.37 3.57
C ILE A 342 -20.40 2.95 3.16
N LEU A 343 -21.38 3.06 4.07
CA LEU A 343 -22.76 2.64 3.83
C LEU A 343 -23.42 3.44 2.71
N ALA A 344 -23.17 4.75 2.62
CA ALA A 344 -23.77 5.62 1.61
C ALA A 344 -23.16 5.40 0.22
N LEU A 345 -21.85 5.17 0.12
CA LEU A 345 -21.14 5.11 -1.16
C LEU A 345 -21.09 3.70 -1.79
N ALA A 346 -21.35 2.65 -1.03
CA ALA A 346 -21.25 1.27 -1.51
C ALA A 346 -22.56 0.80 -2.18
N PRO A 347 -22.48 0.14 -3.36
CA PRO A 347 -23.66 -0.42 -4.02
C PRO A 347 -24.31 -1.55 -3.21
N GLU A 348 -23.60 -2.21 -2.30
CA GLU A 348 -24.14 -3.29 -1.47
C GLU A 348 -25.10 -2.79 -0.38
N THR A 349 -25.00 -1.52 0.01
CA THR A 349 -25.76 -0.94 1.13
C THR A 349 -26.64 0.24 0.73
N ASN A 350 -26.44 0.80 -0.46
CA ASN A 350 -27.29 1.87 -1.01
C ASN A 350 -27.89 1.44 -2.36
N GLY A 351 -29.22 1.25 -2.38
CA GLY A 351 -29.95 0.83 -3.57
C GLY A 351 -29.83 1.78 -4.77
N GLN A 352 -29.67 3.09 -4.53
CA GLN A 352 -29.44 4.06 -5.62
C GLN A 352 -28.09 3.80 -6.30
N VAL A 353 -27.05 3.56 -5.50
CA VAL A 353 -25.71 3.23 -6.01
C VAL A 353 -25.70 1.85 -6.68
N ALA A 354 -26.43 0.87 -6.14
CA ALA A 354 -26.60 -0.45 -6.74
C ALA A 354 -27.12 -0.35 -8.17
N VAL A 355 -28.17 0.43 -8.39
CA VAL A 355 -28.74 0.69 -9.70
C VAL A 355 -27.72 1.34 -10.64
N LYS A 356 -27.05 2.41 -10.19
CA LYS A 356 -26.01 3.11 -10.98
C LYS A 356 -24.88 2.16 -11.39
N ALA A 357 -24.42 1.30 -10.49
CA ALA A 357 -23.36 0.32 -10.75
C ALA A 357 -23.80 -0.76 -11.76
N TRP A 358 -25.00 -1.32 -11.62
CA TRP A 358 -25.52 -2.31 -12.55
C TRP A 358 -25.80 -1.71 -13.94
N GLN A 359 -26.24 -0.45 -14.02
CA GLN A 359 -26.36 0.27 -15.31
C GLN A 359 -25.00 0.37 -16.02
N ALA A 360 -23.95 0.79 -15.31
CA ALA A 360 -22.60 0.86 -15.86
C ALA A 360 -22.08 -0.50 -16.36
N LEU A 361 -22.44 -1.59 -15.68
CA LEU A 361 -22.12 -2.94 -16.16
C LEU A 361 -22.95 -3.34 -17.38
N GLY A 362 -24.23 -2.94 -17.43
CA GLY A 362 -25.12 -3.17 -18.57
C GLY A 362 -24.56 -2.57 -19.87
N GLU A 363 -23.96 -1.38 -19.80
CA GLU A 363 -23.29 -0.74 -20.94
C GLU A 363 -22.13 -1.58 -21.48
N MET A 364 -21.32 -2.18 -20.60
CA MET A 364 -20.19 -3.02 -21.02
C MET A 364 -20.61 -4.37 -21.60
N THR A 365 -21.71 -4.93 -21.09
CA THR A 365 -22.19 -6.26 -21.50
C THR A 365 -23.16 -6.21 -22.67
N GLY A 366 -23.73 -5.05 -22.97
CA GLY A 366 -24.81 -4.90 -23.96
C GLY A 366 -26.13 -5.55 -23.53
N ARG A 367 -26.29 -5.88 -22.25
CA ARG A 367 -27.50 -6.51 -21.68
C ARG A 367 -28.09 -5.59 -20.63
N GLY A 368 -29.42 -5.49 -20.58
CA GLY A 368 -30.11 -4.83 -19.47
C GLY A 368 -29.76 -5.54 -18.16
N ALA A 369 -28.96 -4.91 -17.32
CA ALA A 369 -28.54 -5.44 -16.02
C ALA A 369 -29.28 -4.76 -14.86
N HIS A 370 -30.29 -3.95 -15.17
CA HIS A 370 -31.19 -3.37 -14.19
C HIS A 370 -31.91 -4.49 -13.44
N PRO A 371 -31.89 -4.52 -12.10
CA PRO A 371 -32.84 -5.33 -11.36
C PRO A 371 -34.23 -4.75 -11.64
N SER A 372 -34.88 -5.23 -12.70
CA SER A 372 -36.28 -4.91 -12.96
C SER A 372 -37.07 -5.34 -11.73
N GLY A 373 -37.58 -4.38 -10.98
CA GLY A 373 -38.63 -4.56 -9.98
C GLY A 373 -39.92 -4.99 -10.66
N HIS A 374 -39.93 -6.19 -11.24
CA HIS A 374 -41.12 -6.95 -11.55
C HIS A 374 -41.26 -8.03 -10.48
N GLN A 375 -41.73 -7.61 -9.32
CA GLN A 375 -42.71 -8.37 -8.52
C GLN A 375 -43.74 -7.39 -7.99
#